data_AF-A0A975LC14-F1
#
_entry.id   AF-A0A975LC14-F1
#
_cell.length_a   1.000
_cell.length_b   1.000
_cell.length_c   1.000
_cell.angle_alpha   90.00
_cell.angle_beta   90.00
_cell.angle_gamma   90.00
#
_symmetry.space_group_name_H-M   'P 1'
#
loop_
_entity.id
_entity.type
_entity.pdbx_description
1 polymer ?
#
loop_
_entity_poly.entity_id
_entity_poly.type
_entity_poly.pdbx_seq_one_letter_code
_entity_poly.pdbx_strand_id
1 'polypeptide(L)'
;MPELARVTRDADLDSVVEILERDGGVIVEDFVDDETVAALWKDLGPALEAHDYGKDAFVGKQTRRVSSLFARTSHLSPVVLHPFTWEPHGGSCRSRCTPGSAGTVRWPRPASR
;
A
#
# COMPACT_ATOMS: atom_id res chain seq x y z
N MET A 1 -4.47 26.95 5.90
CA MET A 1 -4.39 25.48 5.83
C MET A 1 -3.27 25.14 4.88
N PRO A 2 -2.31 24.30 5.25
CA PRO A 2 -1.27 23.88 4.30
C PRO A 2 -1.93 23.09 3.16
N GLU A 3 -1.52 23.41 1.94
CA GLU A 3 -1.92 22.67 0.74
C GLU A 3 -0.91 21.55 0.50
N LEU A 4 -1.38 20.35 0.20
CA LEU A 4 -0.49 19.23 -0.13
C LEU A 4 0.14 19.45 -1.49
N ALA A 5 1.46 19.34 -1.55
CA ALA A 5 2.17 19.38 -2.81
C ALA A 5 1.75 18.22 -3.72
N ARG A 6 1.75 18.50 -5.02
CA ARG A 6 1.41 17.55 -6.09
C ARG A 6 2.62 17.34 -6.98
N VAL A 7 2.87 16.08 -7.33
CA VAL A 7 3.97 15.65 -8.19
C VAL A 7 3.47 14.60 -9.17
N THR A 8 4.12 14.50 -10.32
CA THR A 8 3.82 13.47 -11.33
C THR A 8 4.46 12.12 -10.96
N ARG A 9 3.97 11.03 -11.54
CA ARG A 9 4.56 9.68 -11.37
C ARG A 9 6.06 9.58 -11.72
N ASP A 10 6.56 10.47 -12.58
CA ASP A 10 7.97 10.52 -13.02
C ASP A 10 8.86 11.47 -12.19
N ALA A 11 8.33 12.02 -11.10
CA ALA A 11 9.09 12.91 -10.23
C ALA A 11 10.29 12.20 -9.60
N ASP A 12 11.35 12.97 -9.36
CA ASP A 12 12.55 12.45 -8.70
C ASP A 12 12.27 12.09 -7.22
N LEU A 13 12.81 10.96 -6.77
CA LEU A 13 12.54 10.42 -5.44
C LEU A 13 13.02 11.36 -4.32
N ASP A 14 14.19 11.98 -4.47
CA ASP A 14 14.73 12.89 -3.46
C ASP A 14 13.82 14.11 -3.28
N SER A 15 13.28 14.62 -4.40
CA SER A 15 12.30 15.72 -4.37
C SER A 15 11.00 15.32 -3.65
N VAL A 16 10.51 14.10 -3.85
CA VAL A 16 9.32 13.57 -3.16
C VAL A 16 9.57 13.43 -1.66
N VAL A 17 10.75 12.91 -1.27
CA VAL A 17 11.15 12.75 0.13
C VAL A 17 11.29 14.10 0.83
N GLU A 18 11.92 15.09 0.19
CA GLU A 18 12.06 16.44 0.74
C GLU A 18 10.69 17.07 1.06
N ILE A 19 9.73 16.91 0.15
CA ILE A 19 8.37 17.41 0.37
C ILE A 19 7.67 16.62 1.49
N LEU A 20 7.84 15.30 1.55
CA LEU A 20 7.25 14.48 2.61
C LEU A 20 7.80 14.85 4.00
N GLU A 21 9.10 15.15 4.10
CA GLU A 21 9.73 15.60 5.35
C GLU A 21 9.27 17.01 5.76
N ARG A 22 9.07 17.90 4.79
CA ARG A 22 8.63 19.29 5.03
C ARG A 22 7.14 19.40 5.38
N ASP A 23 6.29 18.74 4.58
CA ASP A 23 4.83 18.93 4.59
C ASP A 23 4.08 17.77 5.27
N GLY A 24 4.77 16.65 5.54
CA GLY A 24 4.18 15.45 6.14
C GLY A 24 3.31 14.62 5.20
N GLY A 25 3.14 15.07 3.94
CA GLY A 25 2.36 14.37 2.92
C GLY A 25 2.56 14.96 1.53
N VAL A 26 2.46 14.10 0.51
CA VAL A 26 2.57 14.46 -0.90
C VAL A 26 1.55 13.67 -1.71
N ILE A 27 0.97 14.29 -2.72
CA ILE A 27 0.05 13.62 -3.66
C ILE A 27 0.83 13.31 -4.94
N VAL A 28 0.94 12.02 -5.27
CA VAL A 28 1.47 11.56 -6.56
C VAL A 28 0.32 11.36 -7.52
N GLU A 29 0.26 12.18 -8.55
CA GLU A 29 -0.76 12.12 -9.60
C GLU A 29 -0.48 10.96 -10.55
N ASP A 30 -1.57 10.31 -10.99
CA ASP A 30 -1.55 9.15 -11.87
C ASP A 30 -0.61 8.04 -11.37
N PHE A 31 -0.55 7.74 -10.07
CA PHE A 31 0.36 6.70 -9.57
C PHE A 31 0.10 5.30 -10.14
N VAL A 32 -1.16 5.01 -10.50
CA VAL A 32 -1.58 3.72 -11.06
C VAL A 32 -2.41 3.99 -12.32
N ASP A 33 -2.18 3.22 -13.37
CA ASP A 33 -2.96 3.32 -14.61
C ASP A 33 -4.43 2.95 -14.39
N ASP A 34 -5.33 3.63 -15.10
CA ASP A 34 -6.79 3.42 -15.01
C ASP A 34 -7.20 1.95 -15.23
N GLU A 35 -6.53 1.24 -16.14
CA GLU A 35 -6.77 -0.18 -16.39
C GLU A 35 -6.48 -1.04 -15.15
N THR A 36 -5.39 -0.73 -14.45
CA THR A 36 -5.01 -1.44 -13.21
C THR A 36 -6.00 -1.10 -12.10
N VAL A 37 -6.42 0.17 -11.98
CA VAL A 37 -7.46 0.58 -11.02
C VAL A 37 -8.77 -0.17 -11.27
N ALA A 38 -9.20 -0.27 -12.53
CA ALA A 38 -10.40 -1.00 -12.92
C ALA A 38 -10.31 -2.50 -12.60
N ALA A 39 -9.15 -3.13 -12.89
CA ALA A 39 -8.91 -4.53 -12.55
C ALA A 39 -8.94 -4.78 -11.03
N LEU A 40 -8.33 -3.90 -10.24
CA LEU A 40 -8.36 -3.98 -8.77
C LEU A 40 -9.79 -3.86 -8.22
N TRP A 41 -10.61 -2.98 -8.77
CA TRP A 41 -12.02 -2.86 -8.38
C TRP A 41 -12.83 -4.10 -8.74
N LYS A 42 -12.56 -4.70 -9.89
CA LYS A 42 -13.23 -5.96 -10.30
C LYS A 42 -12.91 -7.11 -9.35
N ASP A 43 -11.66 -7.21 -8.89
CA ASP A 43 -11.21 -8.29 -8.01
C ASP A 43 -11.60 -8.06 -6.54
N LEU A 44 -11.45 -6.83 -6.06
CA LEU A 44 -11.63 -6.49 -4.64
C LEU A 44 -13.06 -6.04 -4.31
N GLY A 45 -13.80 -5.51 -5.29
CA GLY A 45 -15.18 -5.03 -5.11
C GLY A 45 -16.12 -6.09 -4.52
N PRO A 46 -16.17 -7.33 -5.05
CA PRO A 46 -17.01 -8.38 -4.49
C PRO A 46 -16.64 -8.74 -3.04
N ALA A 47 -15.34 -8.72 -2.72
CA ALA A 47 -14.88 -8.95 -1.35
C ALA A 47 -15.30 -7.79 -0.44
N LEU A 48 -15.15 -6.54 -0.88
CA LEU A 48 -15.58 -5.35 -0.15
C LEU A 48 -17.08 -5.41 0.17
N GLU A 49 -17.93 -5.72 -0.80
CA GLU A 49 -19.38 -5.81 -0.60
C GLU A 49 -19.78 -6.94 0.35
N ALA A 50 -19.03 -8.05 0.37
CA ALA A 50 -19.27 -9.17 1.27
C ALA A 50 -18.80 -8.89 2.72
N HIS A 51 -17.98 -7.87 2.96
CA HIS A 51 -17.46 -7.55 4.28
C HIS A 51 -18.38 -6.57 5.04
N ASP A 52 -18.76 -6.97 6.25
CA ASP A 52 -19.51 -6.11 7.17
C ASP A 52 -18.75 -4.81 7.47
N TYR A 53 -19.52 -3.77 7.79
CA TYR A 53 -18.97 -2.52 8.30
C TYR A 53 -18.23 -2.73 9.64
N GLY A 54 -17.24 -1.87 9.89
CA GLY A 54 -16.48 -1.87 11.13
C GLY A 54 -17.37 -1.84 12.37
N LYS A 55 -17.08 -2.70 13.35
CA LYS A 55 -17.91 -2.86 14.56
C LYS A 55 -17.56 -1.89 15.67
N ASP A 56 -16.38 -1.25 15.59
CA ASP A 56 -15.80 -0.43 16.66
C ASP A 56 -15.52 1.02 16.22
N ALA A 57 -15.43 1.92 17.19
CA ALA A 57 -15.13 3.33 16.96
C ALA A 57 -13.78 3.57 16.26
N PHE A 58 -12.82 2.66 16.46
CA PHE A 58 -11.51 2.72 15.81
C PHE A 58 -11.57 2.35 14.32
N VAL A 59 -12.39 1.36 13.96
CA VAL A 59 -12.52 0.89 12.58
C VAL A 59 -13.48 1.79 11.79
N GLY A 60 -14.43 2.40 12.49
CA GLY A 60 -15.46 3.24 11.90
C GLY A 60 -16.69 2.41 11.49
N LYS A 61 -17.87 2.85 11.92
CA LYS A 61 -19.14 2.14 11.71
C LYS A 61 -19.63 2.12 10.25
N GLN A 62 -18.95 2.85 9.37
CA GLN A 62 -19.26 2.93 7.94
C GLN A 62 -18.03 2.61 7.07
N THR A 63 -16.93 2.14 7.67
CA THR A 63 -15.73 1.76 6.92
C THR A 63 -15.76 0.26 6.64
N ARG A 64 -15.49 -0.13 5.40
CA ARG A 64 -15.22 -1.52 5.00
C ARG A 64 -13.73 -1.67 4.74
N ARG A 65 -13.14 -2.77 5.20
CA ARG A 65 -11.70 -3.05 5.01
C ARG A 65 -11.52 -4.50 4.60
N VAL A 66 -10.74 -4.70 3.54
CA VAL A 66 -10.33 -6.03 3.08
C VAL A 66 -8.82 -6.15 3.25
N SER A 67 -8.39 -7.23 3.88
CA SER A 67 -6.97 -7.57 4.05
C SER A 67 -6.56 -8.72 3.12
N SER A 68 -5.27 -9.04 3.11
CA SER A 68 -4.68 -10.10 2.29
C SER A 68 -4.87 -9.87 0.79
N LEU A 69 -4.63 -8.65 0.32
CA LEU A 69 -4.88 -8.28 -1.06
C LEU A 69 -4.06 -9.12 -2.07
N PHE A 70 -2.81 -9.47 -1.75
CA PHE A 70 -1.98 -10.39 -2.57
C PHE A 70 -2.56 -11.80 -2.72
N ALA A 71 -3.40 -12.25 -1.79
CA ALA A 71 -4.07 -13.56 -1.91
C ALA A 71 -5.32 -13.49 -2.80
N ARG A 72 -5.76 -12.27 -3.18
CA ARG A 72 -7.02 -12.01 -3.87
C ARG A 72 -6.83 -11.47 -5.28
N THR A 73 -5.71 -10.80 -5.57
CA THR A 73 -5.43 -10.23 -6.88
C THR A 73 -3.94 -10.28 -7.23
N SER A 74 -3.64 -10.58 -8.49
CA SER A 74 -2.30 -10.45 -9.08
C SER A 74 -2.03 -9.06 -9.65
N HIS A 75 -3.05 -8.20 -9.73
CA HIS A 75 -2.96 -6.85 -10.30
C HIS A 75 -2.29 -5.83 -9.36
N LEU A 76 -1.94 -6.22 -8.14
CA LEU A 76 -1.22 -5.36 -7.19
C LEU A 76 0.29 -5.29 -7.39
N SER A 77 0.87 -6.22 -8.15
CA SER A 77 2.30 -6.25 -8.45
C SER A 77 2.85 -4.91 -8.97
N PRO A 78 2.27 -4.25 -9.99
CA PRO A 78 2.80 -2.96 -10.49
C PRO A 78 2.75 -1.83 -9.45
N VAL A 79 1.76 -1.84 -8.56
CA VAL A 79 1.60 -0.81 -7.51
C VAL A 79 2.69 -0.95 -6.45
N VAL A 80 2.95 -2.18 -6.00
CA VAL A 80 3.92 -2.47 -4.94
C VAL A 80 5.36 -2.39 -5.45
N LEU A 81 5.54 -2.72 -6.73
CA LEU A 81 6.82 -2.61 -7.44
C LEU A 81 7.01 -1.24 -8.10
N HIS A 82 6.24 -0.22 -7.72
CA HIS A 82 6.50 1.13 -8.19
C HIS A 82 7.82 1.65 -7.57
N PRO A 83 8.72 2.30 -8.34
CA PRO A 83 10.01 2.79 -7.82
C PRO A 83 9.92 3.66 -6.55
N PHE A 84 8.86 4.47 -6.42
CA PHE A 84 8.57 5.20 -5.17
C PHE A 84 8.30 4.32 -3.95
N THR A 85 7.77 3.11 -4.16
CA THR A 85 7.43 2.16 -3.08
C THR A 85 8.59 1.20 -2.80
N TRP A 86 9.35 0.82 -3.84
CA TRP A 86 10.51 -0.04 -3.70
C TRP A 86 11.71 0.58 -4.44
N GLU A 87 12.75 0.88 -3.67
CA GLU A 87 14.06 1.19 -4.24
C GLU A 87 14.97 -0.04 -4.02
N PRO A 88 15.60 -0.62 -5.07
CA PRO A 88 16.45 -1.81 -4.93
C PRO A 88 17.80 -1.58 -4.22
N HIS A 89 18.15 -0.34 -3.82
CA HIS A 89 19.46 -0.05 -3.25
C HIS A 89 19.36 0.56 -1.86
N GLY A 90 19.90 -0.17 -0.88
CA GLY A 90 19.74 0.13 0.54
C GLY A 90 20.34 1.46 1.00
N GLY A 91 19.54 2.30 1.64
CA GLY A 91 20.02 3.52 2.29
C GLY A 91 19.32 3.87 3.61
N SER A 92 17.99 3.88 3.67
CA SER A 92 17.30 4.59 4.77
C SER A 92 16.79 3.70 5.92
N CYS A 93 16.30 2.49 5.65
CA CYS A 93 15.69 1.63 6.68
C CYS A 93 16.73 0.83 7.51
N ARG A 94 17.84 1.46 7.94
CA ARG A 94 18.85 0.80 8.80
C ARG A 94 18.93 1.38 10.21
N SER A 95 18.54 2.64 10.42
CA SER A 95 18.75 3.31 11.72
C SER A 95 17.66 3.04 12.76
N ARG A 96 16.51 2.47 12.37
CA ARG A 96 15.37 2.25 13.28
C ARG A 96 14.78 0.83 13.28
N CYS A 97 15.41 -0.11 12.58
CA CYS A 97 15.08 -1.53 12.71
C CYS A 97 16.10 -2.18 13.65
N THR A 98 15.84 -2.10 14.96
CA THR A 98 16.47 -3.01 15.91
C THR A 98 16.07 -4.44 15.52
N PRO A 99 17.02 -5.37 15.28
CA PRO A 99 16.71 -6.77 15.05
C PRO A 99 16.32 -7.40 16.39
N GLY A 100 15.05 -7.25 16.77
CA GLY A 100 14.47 -7.82 17.98
C GLY A 100 13.23 -8.64 17.62
N SER A 101 13.36 -9.97 17.72
CA SER A 101 12.34 -11.00 17.49
C SER A 101 12.02 -11.34 16.02
N ALA A 102 12.88 -12.19 15.44
CA ALA A 102 12.51 -13.08 14.36
C ALA A 102 11.41 -14.06 14.84
N GLY A 103 10.15 -13.62 14.77
CA GLY A 103 9.01 -14.52 14.82
C GLY A 103 8.85 -15.17 13.45
N THR A 104 9.27 -16.43 13.32
CA THR A 104 9.08 -17.24 12.11
C THR A 104 7.58 -17.42 11.86
N VAL A 105 6.96 -16.55 11.04
CA VAL A 105 5.61 -16.79 10.53
C VAL A 105 5.71 -17.90 9.48
N ARG A 106 5.52 -19.13 9.93
CA ARG A 106 5.40 -20.31 9.08
C ARG A 106 4.01 -20.31 8.46
N TRP A 107 3.92 -19.94 7.19
CA TRP A 107 2.70 -20.11 6.39
C TRP A 107 2.34 -21.60 6.29
N PRO A 108 1.12 -22.03 6.67
CA PRO A 108 0.70 -23.40 6.46
C PRO A 108 0.56 -23.68 4.96
N ARG A 109 1.28 -24.68 4.46
CA ARG A 109 1.11 -25.20 3.09
C ARG A 109 -0.30 -25.80 2.98
N PRO A 110 -1.04 -25.56 1.89
CA PRO A 110 -2.31 -26.24 1.66
C PRO A 110 -2.06 -27.75 1.56
N ALA A 111 -2.82 -28.53 2.32
CA ALA A 111 -2.79 -29.98 2.26
C ALA A 111 -3.23 -30.45 0.87
N SER A 112 -2.32 -31.11 0.15
CA SER A 112 -2.65 -31.90 -1.03
C SER A 112 -3.50 -33.10 -0.59
N ARG A 113 -4.60 -33.32 -1.31
CA ARG A 113 -5.41 -34.54 -1.28
C ARG A 113 -4.59 -35.81 -1.47
#